data_AF-A0A1Z2XUP7-F1
#
_entry.id   AF-A0A1Z2XUP7-F1
#
_cell.length_a   1.000
_cell.length_b   1.000
_cell.length_c   1.000
_cell.angle_alpha   90.00
_cell.angle_beta   90.00
_cell.angle_gamma   90.00
#
_symmetry.space_group_name_H-M   'P 1'
#
loop_
_entity.id
_entity.type
_entity.pdbx_description
1 polymer ?
#
loop_
_entity_poly.entity_id
_entity_poly.type
_entity_poly.pdbx_seq_one_letter_code
_entity_poly.pdbx_strand_id
1 'polypeptide(L)'
;MDTDRNEHQIIRKDARACFVESLNDSFQFGKVHFGFATYDMKRPEGQRQTNSVHIYMAVDEFLELCRKLCFGELRYMMNQRVKEGNKEPLYKCLGGTSAEKLAKINRSRPDGMSLSRTAELVCGKNGNFLFVASSGPGETNKTGLIVPRFGNSPENHVSVSLTYENFSGLMLTTKAHYEAWLTAWYARQTAAKREETPKLERIPAQPKENVPEPVYSVEPGYGAAAMF
;
A
#
# COMPACT_ATOMS: atom_id res chain seq x y z
N MET A 1 29.18 6.06 -8.72
CA MET A 1 27.89 6.78 -8.69
C MET A 1 26.81 5.71 -8.61
N ASP A 2 26.07 5.71 -7.51
CA ASP A 2 25.12 4.65 -7.13
C ASP A 2 23.81 4.85 -7.92
N THR A 3 23.71 4.25 -9.10
CA THR A 3 22.58 4.43 -10.04
C THR A 3 21.26 3.82 -9.56
N ASP A 4 21.27 2.98 -8.51
CA ASP A 4 20.09 2.27 -8.00
C ASP A 4 19.33 3.01 -6.90
N ARG A 5 19.86 4.14 -6.40
CA ARG A 5 19.36 4.76 -5.16
C ARG A 5 17.90 5.23 -5.20
N ASN A 6 17.29 5.28 -6.38
CA ASN A 6 15.91 5.72 -6.61
C ASN A 6 15.09 4.73 -7.48
N GLU A 7 15.55 3.49 -7.71
CA GLU A 7 14.88 2.58 -8.65
C GLU A 7 13.38 2.38 -8.35
N HIS A 8 13.05 2.28 -7.07
CA HIS A 8 11.68 2.05 -6.61
C HIS A 8 10.92 3.32 -6.20
N GLN A 9 11.56 4.51 -6.25
CA GLN A 9 10.95 5.74 -5.79
C GLN A 9 9.82 6.18 -6.74
N ILE A 10 8.62 6.37 -6.19
CA ILE A 10 7.47 6.91 -6.91
C ILE A 10 7.48 8.44 -6.82
N ILE A 11 7.43 8.96 -5.59
CA ILE A 11 7.46 10.40 -5.31
C ILE A 11 8.05 10.65 -3.92
N ARG A 12 8.82 11.74 -3.82
CA ARG A 12 9.37 12.27 -2.57
C ARG A 12 8.81 13.66 -2.27
N LYS A 13 8.58 13.93 -0.99
CA LYS A 13 8.19 15.23 -0.46
C LYS A 13 9.14 15.63 0.67
N ASP A 14 9.82 16.75 0.47
CA ASP A 14 10.77 17.30 1.43
C ASP A 14 10.11 18.32 2.36
N ALA A 15 10.64 18.38 3.58
CA ALA A 15 10.43 19.45 4.53
C ALA A 15 11.79 19.86 5.12
N ARG A 16 11.79 20.71 6.15
CA ARG A 16 13.05 21.20 6.75
C ARG A 16 13.85 20.04 7.34
N ALA A 17 14.97 19.71 6.71
CA ALA A 17 15.92 18.68 7.16
C ALA A 17 15.31 17.27 7.28
N CYS A 18 14.21 17.00 6.58
CA CYS A 18 13.58 15.68 6.52
C CYS A 18 12.78 15.50 5.24
N PHE A 19 12.43 14.26 4.93
CA PHE A 19 11.56 13.93 3.81
C PHE A 19 10.73 12.68 4.10
N VAL A 20 9.66 12.53 3.32
CA VAL A 20 8.96 11.26 3.12
C VAL A 20 8.96 10.92 1.64
N GLU A 21 9.17 9.65 1.32
CA GLU A 21 9.05 9.12 -0.04
C GLU A 21 8.14 7.91 -0.05
N SER A 22 7.52 7.67 -1.20
CA SER A 22 6.74 6.46 -1.47
C SER A 22 7.49 5.59 -2.46
N LEU A 23 7.44 4.27 -2.25
CA LEU A 23 8.14 3.29 -3.07
C LEU A 23 7.20 2.18 -3.55
N ASN A 24 7.50 1.59 -4.71
CA ASN A 24 6.73 0.51 -5.32
C ASN A 24 7.25 -0.91 -5.00
N ASP A 25 8.35 -1.03 -4.25
CA ASP A 25 9.05 -2.29 -3.93
C ASP A 25 8.19 -3.33 -3.19
N SER A 26 7.08 -2.89 -2.59
CA SER A 26 6.26 -3.70 -1.69
C SER A 26 4.87 -4.01 -2.24
N PHE A 27 4.53 -3.53 -3.44
CA PHE A 27 3.19 -3.71 -4.02
C PHE A 27 2.81 -5.19 -4.18
N GLN A 28 3.78 -6.03 -4.58
CA GLN A 28 3.56 -7.48 -4.74
C GLN A 28 3.18 -8.19 -3.43
N PHE A 29 3.47 -7.59 -2.28
CA PHE A 29 3.12 -8.11 -0.96
C PHE A 29 1.83 -7.47 -0.40
N GLY A 30 1.08 -6.73 -1.22
CA GLY A 30 -0.13 -6.03 -0.81
C GLY A 30 0.16 -4.87 0.15
N LYS A 31 1.35 -4.26 0.04
CA LYS A 31 1.79 -3.15 0.91
C LYS A 31 2.22 -1.94 0.10
N VAL A 32 1.93 -0.75 0.62
CA VAL A 32 2.53 0.51 0.20
C VAL A 32 3.68 0.84 1.15
N HIS A 33 4.83 1.18 0.60
CA HIS A 33 6.03 1.51 1.36
C HIS A 33 6.23 3.02 1.42
N PHE A 34 6.29 3.58 2.64
CA PHE A 34 6.73 4.94 2.90
C PHE A 34 8.06 4.95 3.64
N GLY A 35 9.08 5.56 3.02
CA GLY A 35 10.38 5.81 3.62
C GLY A 35 10.43 7.21 4.22
N PHE A 36 10.78 7.32 5.50
CA PHE A 36 10.96 8.60 6.19
C PHE A 36 12.41 8.75 6.59
N ALA A 37 12.99 9.93 6.38
CA ALA A 37 14.32 10.22 6.89
C ALA A 37 14.48 11.66 7.34
N THR A 38 15.26 11.88 8.39
CA THR A 38 15.87 13.17 8.70
C THR A 38 17.31 13.19 8.19
N TYR A 39 17.83 14.37 7.87
CA TYR A 39 19.21 14.50 7.43
C TYR A 39 19.89 15.75 7.96
N ASP A 40 21.21 15.68 8.13
CA ASP A 40 22.08 16.78 8.51
C ASP A 40 23.11 17.02 7.40
N MET A 41 22.99 18.17 6.73
CA MET A 41 23.89 18.57 5.64
C MET A 41 25.31 18.87 6.11
N LYS A 42 25.52 19.05 7.42
CA LYS A 42 26.85 19.24 8.00
C LYS A 42 27.65 17.95 8.11
N ARG A 43 26.99 16.79 8.03
CA ARG A 43 27.65 15.48 8.06
C ARG A 43 28.25 15.13 6.70
N PRO A 44 29.32 14.30 6.68
CA PRO A 44 29.91 13.82 5.45
C PRO A 44 28.89 13.15 4.53
N GLU A 45 29.14 13.21 3.22
CA GLU A 45 28.33 12.48 2.24
C GLU A 45 28.31 10.98 2.60
N GLY A 46 27.13 10.35 2.47
CA GLY A 46 26.89 8.98 2.94
C GLY A 46 26.44 8.87 4.40
N GLN A 47 26.74 9.85 5.26
CA GLN A 47 26.36 9.87 6.69
C GLN A 47 25.33 10.96 7.03
N ARG A 48 24.76 11.60 6.00
CA ARG A 48 23.81 12.70 6.18
C ARG A 48 22.50 12.27 6.79
N GLN A 49 21.99 11.08 6.50
CA GLN A 49 20.75 10.60 7.14
C GLN A 49 20.99 10.33 8.63
N THR A 50 20.15 10.92 9.47
CA THR A 50 20.27 10.85 10.93
C THR A 50 19.24 9.94 11.58
N ASN A 51 18.03 9.87 11.02
CA ASN A 51 17.00 8.91 11.38
C ASN A 51 16.42 8.33 10.10
N SER A 52 16.01 7.06 10.15
CA SER A 52 15.27 6.41 9.06
C SER A 52 14.17 5.51 9.62
N VAL A 53 12.96 5.65 9.07
CA VAL A 53 11.80 4.81 9.43
C VAL A 53 11.08 4.37 8.16
N HIS A 54 10.92 3.06 7.99
CA HIS A 54 10.23 2.45 6.84
C HIS A 54 8.88 1.88 7.25
N ILE A 55 7.79 2.43 6.73
CA ILE A 55 6.42 2.04 7.04
C ILE A 55 5.84 1.24 5.88
N TYR A 56 5.34 0.04 6.17
CA TYR A 56 4.67 -0.84 5.21
C TYR A 56 3.18 -0.89 5.53
N MET A 57 2.42 0.02 4.92
CA MET A 57 0.97 0.16 5.10
C MET A 57 0.23 -0.87 4.25
N ALA A 58 -0.85 -1.45 4.76
CA ALA A 58 -1.69 -2.33 3.95
C ALA A 58 -2.35 -1.52 2.81
N VAL A 59 -2.47 -2.11 1.61
CA VAL A 59 -3.04 -1.39 0.46
C VAL A 59 -4.48 -0.95 0.71
N ASP A 60 -5.30 -1.79 1.34
CA ASP A 60 -6.68 -1.47 1.72
C ASP A 60 -6.76 -0.27 2.67
N GLU A 61 -5.90 -0.25 3.70
CA GLU A 61 -5.76 0.86 4.63
C GLU A 61 -5.29 2.15 3.92
N PHE A 62 -4.34 2.04 3.00
CA PHE A 62 -3.86 3.14 2.17
C PHE A 62 -4.98 3.71 1.28
N LEU A 63 -5.76 2.85 0.62
CA LEU A 63 -6.87 3.25 -0.23
C LEU A 63 -7.99 3.91 0.58
N GLU A 64 -8.25 3.47 1.81
CA GLU A 64 -9.18 4.15 2.72
C GLU A 64 -8.68 5.56 3.07
N LEU A 65 -7.38 5.73 3.32
CA LEU A 65 -6.82 7.07 3.56
C LEU A 65 -6.93 7.96 2.31
N CYS A 66 -6.72 7.41 1.12
CA CYS A 66 -6.99 8.11 -0.14
C CYS A 66 -8.47 8.49 -0.31
N ARG A 67 -9.42 7.61 0.08
CA ARG A 67 -10.85 7.92 0.07
C ARG A 67 -11.14 9.12 0.96
N LYS A 68 -10.73 9.07 2.24
CA LYS A 68 -10.91 10.18 3.19
C LYS A 68 -10.30 11.49 2.70
N LEU A 69 -9.17 11.41 2.01
CA LEU A 69 -8.53 12.57 1.39
C LEU A 69 -9.38 13.14 0.24
N CYS A 70 -9.77 12.33 -0.75
CA CYS A 70 -10.49 12.79 -1.94
C CYS A 70 -11.86 13.39 -1.62
N PHE A 71 -12.56 12.85 -0.63
CA PHE A 71 -13.88 13.35 -0.23
C PHE A 71 -13.82 14.48 0.81
N GLY A 72 -12.64 15.00 1.13
CA GLY A 72 -12.46 16.13 2.05
C GLY A 72 -12.68 15.79 3.53
N GLU A 73 -12.89 14.52 3.88
CA GLU A 73 -13.08 14.05 5.26
C GLU A 73 -11.86 14.41 6.12
N LEU A 74 -10.63 14.23 5.61
CA LEU A 74 -9.41 14.63 6.34
C LEU A 74 -9.36 16.13 6.60
N ARG A 75 -9.81 16.96 5.65
CA ARG A 75 -9.85 18.41 5.81
C ARG A 75 -10.89 18.82 6.86
N TYR A 76 -12.07 18.20 6.80
CA TYR A 76 -13.12 18.41 7.79
C TYR A 76 -12.65 18.03 9.20
N MET A 77 -12.10 16.82 9.38
CA MET A 77 -11.56 16.35 10.66
C MET A 77 -10.46 17.27 11.19
N MET A 78 -9.55 17.74 10.32
CA MET A 78 -8.50 18.67 10.71
C MET A 78 -9.07 19.99 11.25
N ASN A 79 -10.02 20.58 10.52
CA ASN A 79 -10.67 21.83 10.93
C ASN A 79 -11.41 21.68 12.28
N GLN A 80 -12.09 20.56 12.49
CA GLN A 80 -12.78 20.28 13.76
C GLN A 80 -11.79 20.20 14.92
N ARG A 81 -10.69 19.45 14.75
CA ARG A 81 -9.71 19.29 15.83
C ARG A 81 -8.95 20.56 16.17
N VAL A 82 -8.65 21.38 15.17
CA VAL A 82 -8.05 22.71 15.39
C VAL A 82 -9.00 23.58 16.24
N LYS A 83 -10.31 23.58 15.94
CA LYS A 83 -11.31 24.32 16.74
C LYS A 83 -11.43 23.79 18.16
N GLU A 84 -11.38 22.48 18.34
CA GLU A 84 -11.54 21.80 19.63
C GLU A 84 -10.25 21.78 20.47
N GLY A 85 -9.10 22.19 19.91
CA GLY A 85 -7.79 22.01 20.55
C GLY A 85 -7.37 20.54 20.71
N ASN A 86 -8.01 19.64 19.96
CA ASN A 86 -7.77 18.20 20.04
C ASN A 86 -6.47 17.82 19.31
N LYS A 87 -5.58 17.13 20.02
CA LYS A 87 -4.24 16.72 19.53
C LYS A 87 -4.19 15.29 19.01
N GLU A 88 -5.29 14.55 19.06
CA GLU A 88 -5.33 13.17 18.58
C GLU A 88 -4.98 13.09 17.08
N PRO A 89 -4.24 12.06 16.64
CA PRO A 89 -3.94 11.83 15.23
C PRO A 89 -5.19 11.60 14.37
N LEU A 90 -5.19 12.10 13.13
CA LEU A 90 -6.24 11.87 12.11
C LEU A 90 -6.24 10.42 11.66
N TYR A 91 -5.06 9.82 11.74
CA TYR A 91 -4.79 8.45 11.42
C TYR A 91 -3.59 7.99 12.26
N LYS A 92 -3.62 6.72 12.68
CA LYS A 92 -2.54 6.06 13.39
C LYS A 92 -2.52 4.59 13.01
N CYS A 93 -1.35 4.07 12.65
CA CYS A 93 -1.15 2.64 12.49
C CYS A 93 0.09 2.15 13.24
N LEU A 94 0.03 0.87 13.59
CA LEU A 94 1.08 0.13 14.25
C LEU A 94 1.56 -0.97 13.31
N GLY A 95 2.87 -1.10 13.20
CA GLY A 95 3.51 -2.15 12.43
C GLY A 95 4.82 -2.56 13.07
N GLY A 96 5.55 -3.47 12.42
CA GLY A 96 6.82 -3.89 12.97
C GLY A 96 7.35 -5.17 12.36
N THR A 97 8.42 -5.66 12.97
CA THR A 97 9.05 -6.94 12.64
C THR A 97 9.31 -7.67 13.94
N SER A 98 8.80 -8.91 14.04
CA SER A 98 8.93 -9.70 15.27
C SER A 98 10.40 -10.00 15.57
N ALA A 99 10.75 -10.14 16.85
CA ALA A 99 12.09 -10.55 17.28
C ALA A 99 12.56 -11.83 16.56
N GLU A 100 11.67 -12.82 16.41
CA GLU A 100 11.95 -14.06 15.69
C GLU A 100 12.29 -13.83 14.21
N LYS A 101 11.52 -12.98 13.52
CA LYS A 101 11.78 -12.66 12.10
C LYS A 101 13.07 -11.85 11.96
N LEU A 102 13.37 -10.96 12.91
CA LEU A 102 14.64 -10.22 12.95
C LEU A 102 15.84 -11.16 13.15
N ALA A 103 15.71 -12.16 14.02
CA ALA A 103 16.74 -13.18 14.22
C ALA A 103 16.99 -13.99 12.94
N LYS A 104 15.93 -14.41 12.24
CA LYS A 104 16.02 -15.16 10.97
C LYS A 104 16.79 -14.41 9.87
N ILE A 105 16.81 -13.08 9.89
CA ILE A 105 17.51 -12.26 8.90
C ILE A 105 18.80 -11.63 9.44
N ASN A 106 19.32 -12.11 10.58
CA ASN A 106 20.52 -11.58 11.24
C ASN A 106 20.45 -10.07 11.54
N ARG A 107 19.26 -9.58 11.94
CA ARG A 107 19.00 -8.19 12.34
C ARG A 107 18.35 -8.09 13.72
N SER A 108 18.66 -9.04 14.61
CA SER A 108 18.20 -9.00 16.00
C SER A 108 18.57 -7.69 16.66
N ARG A 109 17.63 -7.13 17.44
CA ARG A 109 17.90 -5.96 18.26
C ARG A 109 18.79 -6.33 19.45
N PRO A 110 19.58 -5.39 19.99
CA PRO A 110 20.42 -5.64 21.17
C PRO A 110 19.61 -6.05 22.43
N ASP A 111 18.37 -5.59 22.52
CA ASP A 111 17.43 -5.89 23.61
C ASP A 111 16.63 -7.19 23.42
N GLY A 112 16.81 -7.88 22.28
CA GLY A 112 16.05 -9.08 21.93
C GLY A 112 14.55 -8.84 21.64
N MET A 113 14.09 -7.59 21.60
CA MET A 113 12.69 -7.24 21.39
C MET A 113 12.31 -7.22 19.91
N SER A 114 11.01 -7.09 19.62
CA SER A 114 10.53 -6.81 18.26
C SER A 114 10.87 -5.36 17.88
N LEU A 115 11.01 -5.09 16.58
CA LEU A 115 11.10 -3.72 16.07
C LEU A 115 9.69 -3.19 15.81
N SER A 116 9.20 -2.31 16.67
CA SER A 116 7.93 -1.61 16.48
C SER A 116 8.12 -0.39 15.59
N ARG A 117 7.12 -0.11 14.77
CA ARG A 117 7.03 1.10 13.94
C ARG A 117 5.63 1.70 14.05
N THR A 118 5.54 3.02 14.10
CA THR A 118 4.27 3.74 14.11
C THR A 118 4.27 4.78 13.00
N ALA A 119 3.11 4.97 12.37
CA ALA A 119 2.88 6.10 11.49
C ALA A 119 1.62 6.84 11.94
N GLU A 120 1.68 8.16 11.99
CA GLU A 120 0.61 9.02 12.47
C GLU A 120 0.45 10.23 11.54
N LEU A 121 -0.80 10.57 11.20
CA LEU A 121 -1.13 11.82 10.52
C LEU A 121 -1.71 12.78 11.54
N VAL A 122 -0.99 13.85 11.89
CA VAL A 122 -1.37 14.77 12.97
C VAL A 122 -1.72 16.15 12.39
N CYS A 123 -2.63 16.86 13.04
CA CYS A 123 -2.94 18.26 12.71
C CYS A 123 -1.78 19.17 13.16
N GLY A 124 -1.07 19.77 12.20
CA GLY A 124 -0.05 20.77 12.46
C GLY A 124 -0.66 22.13 12.81
N LYS A 125 0.10 22.97 13.53
CA LYS A 125 -0.36 24.28 14.02
C LYS A 125 -0.73 25.27 12.91
N ASN A 126 -0.20 25.09 11.70
CA ASN A 126 -0.36 26.03 10.58
C ASN A 126 -1.42 25.56 9.56
N GLY A 127 -2.32 24.64 9.93
CA GLY A 127 -3.27 24.02 8.98
C GLY A 127 -2.61 23.02 8.00
N ASN A 128 -1.37 22.64 8.28
CA ASN A 128 -0.64 21.59 7.58
C ASN A 128 -0.86 20.24 8.27
N PHE A 129 -0.61 19.15 7.55
CA PHE A 129 -0.44 17.84 8.16
C PHE A 129 1.00 17.65 8.65
N LEU A 130 1.15 16.97 9.78
CA LEU A 130 2.41 16.36 10.18
C LEU A 130 2.28 14.86 9.92
N PHE A 131 3.05 14.35 8.95
CA PHE A 131 3.15 12.90 8.75
C PHE A 131 4.36 12.39 9.52
N VAL A 132 4.09 11.66 10.60
CA VAL A 132 5.06 11.29 11.61
C VAL A 132 5.30 9.79 11.56
N ALA A 133 6.56 9.39 11.56
CA ALA A 133 6.96 8.00 11.66
C ALA A 133 7.95 7.82 12.82
N SER A 134 7.74 6.80 13.64
CA SER A 134 8.65 6.46 14.74
C SER A 134 8.97 4.97 14.75
N SER A 135 10.14 4.59 15.28
CA SER A 135 10.47 3.20 15.52
C SER A 135 11.31 3.00 16.78
N GLY A 136 11.27 1.79 17.32
CA GLY A 136 11.99 1.41 18.53
C GLY A 136 11.56 0.03 19.03
N PRO A 137 11.84 -0.30 20.31
CA PRO A 137 11.45 -1.58 20.90
C PRO A 137 9.93 -1.78 20.87
N GLY A 138 9.51 -3.04 20.71
CA GLY A 138 8.12 -3.45 20.76
C GLY A 138 7.93 -4.86 21.26
N GLU A 139 6.72 -5.13 21.72
CA GLU A 139 6.29 -6.45 22.19
C GLU A 139 5.15 -6.96 21.34
N THR A 140 5.22 -8.25 21.01
CA THR A 140 4.11 -8.95 20.36
C THR A 140 3.06 -9.26 21.40
N ASN A 141 1.84 -8.77 21.21
CA ASN A 141 0.72 -9.10 22.07
C ASN A 141 0.15 -10.50 21.74
N LYS A 142 -0.90 -10.93 22.46
CA LYS A 142 -1.55 -12.23 22.24
C LYS A 142 -2.17 -12.39 20.84
N THR A 143 -2.47 -11.30 20.14
CA THR A 143 -3.06 -11.33 18.78
C THR A 143 -2.00 -11.28 17.68
N GLY A 144 -0.71 -11.28 18.04
CA GLY A 144 0.38 -11.16 17.07
C GLY A 144 0.70 -9.72 16.64
N LEU A 145 0.00 -8.72 17.18
CA LEU A 145 0.26 -7.30 16.92
C LEU A 145 1.48 -6.83 17.73
N ILE A 146 2.40 -6.15 17.06
CA ILE A 146 3.58 -5.55 17.71
C ILE A 146 3.19 -4.18 18.25
N VAL A 147 3.25 -4.02 19.57
CA VAL A 147 2.90 -2.79 20.29
C VAL A 147 4.18 -2.07 20.71
N PRO A 148 4.29 -0.74 20.49
CA PRO A 148 5.48 0.03 20.84
C PRO A 148 5.73 0.05 22.36
N ARG A 149 7.01 -0.09 22.75
CA ARG A 149 7.50 0.01 24.13
C ARG A 149 8.42 1.21 24.37
N PHE A 150 8.46 2.14 23.42
CA PHE A 150 9.32 3.33 23.49
C PHE A 150 8.64 4.60 24.01
N GLY A 151 7.32 4.60 24.26
CA GLY A 151 6.59 5.77 24.76
C GLY A 151 6.89 7.03 23.94
N ASN A 152 7.39 8.09 24.60
CA ASN A 152 7.78 9.36 23.98
C ASN A 152 9.28 9.41 23.59
N SER A 153 10.00 8.30 23.68
CA SER A 153 11.44 8.19 23.43
C SER A 153 11.74 7.11 22.39
N PRO A 154 11.22 7.24 21.15
CA PRO A 154 11.59 6.34 20.06
C PRO A 154 13.08 6.45 19.70
N GLU A 155 13.64 5.37 19.15
CA GLU A 155 15.02 5.35 18.66
C GLU A 155 15.18 6.15 17.38
N ASN A 156 14.16 6.09 16.51
CA ASN A 156 14.08 6.93 15.32
C ASN A 156 12.75 7.66 15.33
N HIS A 157 12.78 8.95 15.02
CA HIS A 157 11.60 9.79 14.89
C HIS A 157 11.78 10.75 13.71
N VAL A 158 10.79 10.77 12.82
CA VAL A 158 10.75 11.68 11.68
C VAL A 158 9.36 12.29 11.62
N SER A 159 9.29 13.63 11.57
CA SER A 159 8.04 14.37 11.41
C SER A 159 8.16 15.26 10.19
N VAL A 160 7.37 14.97 9.14
CA VAL A 160 7.39 15.72 7.88
C VAL A 160 6.16 16.61 7.81
N SER A 161 6.37 17.93 7.80
CA SER A 161 5.29 18.90 7.64
C SER A 161 4.91 19.00 6.16
N LEU A 162 3.67 18.67 5.83
CA LEU A 162 3.13 18.70 4.47
C LEU A 162 1.90 19.59 4.42
N THR A 163 1.83 20.46 3.40
CA THR A 163 0.55 21.09 3.06
C THR A 163 -0.44 20.02 2.60
N TYR A 164 -1.72 20.36 2.54
CA TYR A 164 -2.73 19.44 2.03
C TYR A 164 -2.45 19.00 0.60
N GLU A 165 -1.96 19.92 -0.23
CA GLU A 165 -1.62 19.67 -1.64
C GLU A 165 -0.42 18.74 -1.75
N ASN A 166 0.61 18.92 -0.91
CA ASN A 166 1.77 18.03 -0.90
C ASN A 166 1.44 16.63 -0.38
N PHE A 167 0.64 16.54 0.68
CA PHE A 167 0.14 15.26 1.17
C PHE A 167 -0.75 14.58 0.12
N SER A 168 -1.64 15.35 -0.53
CA SER A 168 -2.48 14.82 -1.60
C SER A 168 -1.67 14.30 -2.77
N GLY A 169 -0.65 15.06 -3.19
CA GLY A 169 0.26 14.64 -4.24
C GLY A 169 0.99 13.35 -3.90
N LEU A 170 1.49 13.20 -2.66
CA LEU A 170 2.12 11.96 -2.18
C LEU A 170 1.15 10.77 -2.30
N MET A 171 -0.05 10.91 -1.72
CA MET A 171 -1.03 9.83 -1.66
C MET A 171 -1.58 9.45 -3.03
N LEU A 172 -2.02 10.43 -3.83
CA LEU A 172 -2.67 10.17 -5.11
C LEU A 172 -1.71 9.70 -6.20
N THR A 173 -0.46 10.18 -6.20
CA THR A 173 0.57 9.66 -7.11
C THR A 173 0.88 8.20 -6.77
N THR A 174 1.04 7.88 -5.48
CA THR A 174 1.25 6.50 -5.03
C THR A 174 0.08 5.59 -5.43
N LYS A 175 -1.16 6.07 -5.28
CA LYS A 175 -2.38 5.34 -5.71
C LYS A 175 -2.38 5.06 -7.21
N ALA A 176 -2.10 6.06 -8.04
CA ALA A 176 -2.06 5.91 -9.49
C ALA A 176 -1.00 4.87 -9.92
N HIS A 177 0.18 4.89 -9.29
CA HIS A 177 1.22 3.89 -9.54
C HIS A 177 0.81 2.48 -9.10
N TYR A 178 0.15 2.34 -7.95
CA TYR A 178 -0.37 1.04 -7.50
C TYR A 178 -1.41 0.48 -8.48
N GLU A 179 -2.36 1.30 -8.93
CA GLU A 179 -3.40 0.88 -9.88
C GLU A 179 -2.82 0.49 -11.25
N ALA A 180 -1.82 1.24 -11.73
CA ALA A 180 -1.09 0.90 -12.94
C ALA A 180 -0.33 -0.43 -12.80
N TRP A 181 0.38 -0.61 -11.69
CA TRP A 181 1.09 -1.85 -11.38
C TRP A 181 0.14 -3.05 -11.31
N LEU A 182 -1.01 -2.90 -10.65
CA LEU A 182 -2.01 -3.96 -10.48
C LEU A 182 -2.61 -4.38 -11.84
N THR A 183 -2.91 -3.39 -12.69
CA THR A 183 -3.38 -3.63 -14.06
C THR A 183 -2.36 -4.44 -14.86
N ALA A 184 -1.09 -4.02 -14.83
CA ALA A 184 0.00 -4.74 -15.50
C ALA A 184 0.22 -6.15 -14.92
N TRP A 185 0.04 -6.33 -13.61
CA TRP A 185 0.15 -7.63 -12.94
C TRP A 185 -0.94 -8.61 -13.39
N TYR A 186 -2.20 -8.18 -13.50
CA TYR A 186 -3.28 -9.02 -14.03
C TYR A 186 -3.13 -9.32 -15.53
N ALA A 187 -2.69 -8.33 -16.32
CA ALA A 187 -2.44 -8.52 -17.75
C ALA A 187 -1.37 -9.60 -17.99
N ARG A 188 -0.25 -9.56 -17.24
CA ARG A 188 0.83 -10.56 -17.32
C ARG A 188 0.36 -11.97 -16.96
N GLN A 189 -0.43 -12.12 -15.90
CA GLN A 189 -0.99 -13.43 -15.55
C GLN A 189 -1.94 -13.99 -16.61
N THR A 190 -2.72 -13.10 -17.23
CA THR A 190 -3.63 -13.50 -18.32
C THR A 190 -2.84 -13.96 -19.54
N ALA A 191 -1.74 -13.28 -19.87
CA ALA A 191 -0.85 -13.69 -20.95
C ALA A 191 -0.16 -15.04 -20.67
N ALA A 192 0.39 -15.23 -19.47
CA ALA A 192 1.03 -16.49 -19.07
C ALA A 192 0.07 -17.69 -19.18
N LYS A 193 -1.19 -17.54 -18.74
CA LYS A 193 -2.21 -18.60 -18.85
C LYS A 193 -2.57 -18.97 -20.30
N ARG A 194 -2.44 -18.03 -21.25
CA ARG A 194 -2.72 -18.29 -22.68
C ARG A 194 -1.61 -19.12 -23.34
N GLU A 195 -0.36 -18.96 -22.89
CA GLU A 195 0.77 -19.72 -23.41
C GLU A 195 0.79 -21.19 -22.93
N GLU A 196 0.23 -21.46 -21.75
CA GLU A 196 0.15 -22.82 -21.17
C GLU A 196 -1.02 -23.67 -21.68
N THR A 197 -1.94 -23.10 -22.49
CA THR A 197 -3.06 -23.89 -23.03
C THR A 197 -2.52 -24.84 -24.11
N PRO A 198 -2.66 -26.18 -23.97
CA PRO A 198 -2.16 -27.10 -24.99
C PRO A 198 -2.78 -26.75 -26.34
N LYS A 199 -1.96 -26.66 -27.39
CA LYS A 199 -2.48 -26.58 -28.76
C LYS A 199 -3.41 -27.77 -28.95
N LEU A 200 -4.72 -27.52 -29.03
CA LEU A 200 -5.71 -28.53 -29.39
C LEU A 200 -5.23 -29.16 -30.71
N GLU A 201 -4.74 -30.40 -30.65
CA GLU A 201 -4.49 -31.19 -31.84
C GLU A 201 -5.79 -31.26 -32.62
N ARG A 202 -5.79 -30.73 -33.83
CA ARG A 202 -6.94 -30.83 -34.73
C ARG A 202 -7.16 -32.32 -35.00
N ILE A 203 -8.21 -32.88 -34.42
CA ILE A 203 -8.73 -34.17 -34.83
C ILE A 203 -9.07 -34.05 -36.33
N PRO A 204 -8.55 -34.93 -37.20
CA PRO A 204 -8.90 -34.90 -38.62
C PRO A 204 -10.41 -35.01 -38.77
N ALA A 205 -10.99 -34.15 -39.63
CA ALA A 205 -12.42 -34.17 -39.88
C ALA A 205 -12.85 -35.56 -40.38
N GLN A 206 -13.74 -36.22 -39.64
CA GLN A 206 -14.37 -37.45 -40.12
C GLN A 206 -15.24 -37.12 -41.35
N PRO A 207 -15.27 -38.02 -42.37
CA PRO A 207 -16.12 -37.83 -43.54
C PRO A 207 -17.58 -37.70 -43.11
N LYS A 208 -18.29 -36.71 -43.64
CA LYS A 208 -19.74 -36.56 -43.43
C LYS A 208 -20.47 -37.75 -44.06
N GLU A 209 -20.99 -38.65 -43.24
CA GLU A 209 -22.03 -39.58 -43.68
C GLU A 209 -23.33 -38.79 -43.88
N ASN A 210 -23.89 -38.86 -45.08
CA ASN A 210 -25.20 -38.29 -45.40
C ASN A 210 -26.29 -39.11 -44.71
N VAL A 211 -26.68 -38.71 -43.51
CA VAL A 211 -27.89 -39.21 -42.86
C VAL A 211 -29.08 -38.41 -43.40
N PRO A 212 -30.10 -39.05 -44.02
CA PRO A 212 -31.31 -38.35 -44.46
C PRO A 212 -32.07 -37.75 -43.27
N GLU A 213 -32.58 -36.53 -43.43
CA GLU A 213 -33.39 -35.87 -42.41
C GLU A 213 -34.67 -36.66 -42.12
N PRO A 214 -35.06 -36.84 -40.84
CA PRO A 214 -36.32 -37.47 -40.50
C PRO A 214 -37.49 -36.56 -40.90
N VAL A 215 -38.44 -37.13 -41.64
CA VAL A 215 -39.69 -36.47 -42.02
C VAL A 215 -40.61 -36.40 -40.80
N TYR A 216 -40.86 -35.19 -40.28
CA TYR A 216 -41.82 -34.97 -39.20
C TYR A 216 -43.22 -34.75 -39.77
N SER A 217 -44.13 -35.68 -39.49
CA SER A 217 -45.57 -35.53 -39.73
C SER A 217 -46.19 -34.70 -38.60
N VAL A 218 -46.75 -33.53 -38.93
CA VAL A 218 -47.42 -32.64 -37.99
C VAL A 218 -48.90 -33.02 -37.91
N GLU A 219 -49.34 -33.69 -36.85
CA GLU A 219 -50.78 -33.79 -36.54
C GLU A 219 -51.26 -32.55 -35.77
N PRO A 220 -52.44 -31.99 -36.11
CA PRO A 220 -52.93 -30.76 -35.50
C PRO A 220 -53.68 -31.04 -34.20
N GLY A 221 -53.07 -30.73 -33.05
CA GLY A 221 -53.66 -30.91 -31.73
C GLY A 221 -53.51 -29.69 -30.82
N TYR A 222 -54.46 -28.77 -30.92
CA TYR A 222 -54.89 -27.80 -29.90
C TYR A 222 -53.86 -26.86 -29.23
N GLY A 223 -53.99 -25.57 -29.59
CA GLY A 223 -54.39 -24.55 -28.61
C GLY A 223 -53.26 -23.78 -27.94
N ALA A 224 -52.92 -22.63 -28.54
CA ALA A 224 -52.11 -21.60 -27.91
C ALA A 224 -52.71 -21.10 -26.59
N ALA A 225 -51.89 -21.01 -25.55
CA ALA A 225 -52.12 -20.12 -24.42
C ALA A 225 -50.92 -19.18 -24.30
N ALA A 226 -51.14 -17.92 -24.69
CA ALA A 226 -50.17 -16.85 -24.55
C ALA A 226 -50.03 -16.45 -23.08
N MET A 227 -48.78 -16.32 -22.63
CA MET A 227 -48.45 -15.67 -21.36
C MET A 227 -48.34 -14.15 -21.63
N PHE A 228 -49.15 -13.37 -20.92
CA PHE A 228 -48.80 -11.99 -20.56
C PHE A 228 -48.19 -12.03 -19.16
#